data_AF-A0A6A6ECM1-F1
#
_entry.id   AF-A0A6A6ECM1-F1
#
_cell.length_a   1.000
_cell.length_b   1.000
_cell.length_c   1.000
_cell.angle_alpha   90.00
_cell.angle_beta   90.00
_cell.angle_gamma   90.00
#
_symmetry.space_group_name_H-M   'P 1'
#
loop_
_entity.id
_entity.type
_entity.pdbx_description
1 polymer ?
#
loop_
_entity_poly.entity_id
_entity_poly.type
_entity_poly.pdbx_seq_one_letter_code
_entity_poly.pdbx_strand_id
1 'polypeptide(L)' 'MDPIEAALADLESQNLPYYSDTARKYNVGRSTLSRRHRGPTVSREAYIENISILT' A
#
# COMPACT_ATOMS: atom_id res chain seq x y z
N MET A 1 -15.89 -4.04 -10.53
CA MET A 1 -14.60 -3.58 -10.01
C MET A 1 -14.39 -4.22 -8.66
N ASP A 2 -13.22 -4.80 -8.41
CA ASP A 2 -12.84 -5.29 -7.07
C ASP A 2 -12.71 -4.08 -6.12
N PRO A 3 -13.41 -4.06 -4.97
CA PRO A 3 -13.28 -3.00 -3.97
C PRO A 3 -11.84 -2.77 -3.49
N ILE A 4 -11.02 -3.81 -3.45
CA ILE A 4 -9.61 -3.71 -3.07
C ILE A 4 -8.82 -2.96 -4.15
N GLU A 5 -9.04 -3.26 -5.42
CA GLU A 5 -8.35 -2.59 -6.53
C GLU A 5 -8.71 -1.10 -6.61
N ALA A 6 -10.00 -0.77 -6.43
CA ALA A 6 -10.45 0.62 -6.37
C ALA A 6 -9.84 1.37 -5.18
N ALA A 7 -9.74 0.72 -4.02
CA ALA A 7 -9.10 1.29 -2.84
C ALA A 7 -7.58 1.49 -3.01
N LEU A 8 -6.90 0.60 -3.74
CA LEU A 8 -5.47 0.75 -4.03
C LEU A 8 -5.22 1.91 -4.99
N ALA A 9 -6.01 2.03 -6.06
CA ALA A 9 -5.90 3.14 -7.00
C ALA A 9 -6.18 4.49 -6.33
N ASP A 10 -7.13 4.55 -5.38
CA ASP A 10 -7.37 5.75 -4.58
C ASP A 10 -6.14 6.10 -3.73
N LEU A 11 -5.53 5.13 -3.05
CA LEU A 11 -4.31 5.36 -2.27
C LEU A 11 -3.12 5.83 -3.12
N GLU A 12 -2.95 5.30 -4.33
CA GLU A 12 -1.90 5.74 -5.27
C GLU A 12 -2.10 7.19 -5.74
N SER A 13 -3.34 7.68 -5.77
CA SER A 13 -3.66 9.06 -6.12
C SER A 13 -3.42 10.08 -4.99
N GLN A 14 -3.20 9.59 -3.76
CA GLN A 14 -3.02 10.44 -2.59
C GLN A 14 -1.54 10.76 -2.35
N ASN A 15 -1.25 11.99 -1.95
CA ASN A 15 0.12 12.37 -1.56
C ASN A 15 0.56 11.68 -0.25
N LEU A 16 -0.39 11.45 0.66
CA LEU A 16 -0.19 10.71 1.91
C LEU A 16 -1.29 9.64 2.01
N PRO A 17 -0.96 8.37 2.26
CA PRO A 17 -1.94 7.29 2.19
C PRO A 17 -2.86 7.26 3.42
N TYR A 18 -4.12 7.64 3.26
CA TYR A 18 -5.17 7.66 4.29
C TYR A 18 -5.88 6.31 4.44
N TYR A 19 -5.14 5.27 4.82
CA TYR A 19 -5.62 3.87 4.82
C TYR A 19 -6.97 3.65 5.53
N SER A 20 -7.21 4.31 6.66
CA SER A 20 -8.44 4.10 7.45
C SER A 20 -9.68 4.65 6.74
N ASP A 21 -9.55 5.82 6.12
CA ASP A 21 -10.66 6.49 5.44
C ASP A 21 -10.94 5.83 4.10
N THR A 22 -9.89 5.49 3.35
CA THR A 22 -10.02 4.71 2.11
C THR A 22 -10.64 3.33 2.39
N ALA A 23 -10.21 2.63 3.45
CA ALA A 23 -10.79 1.34 3.82
C ALA A 23 -12.29 1.44 4.15
N ARG A 24 -12.70 2.50 4.86
CA ARG A 24 -14.11 2.76 5.16
C ARG A 24 -14.92 3.10 3.90
N LYS A 25 -14.35 3.91 2.99
CA LYS A 25 -14.98 4.32 1.72
C LYS A 25 -15.32 3.13 0.83
N TYR A 26 -14.42 2.15 0.72
CA TYR A 26 -14.60 0.98 -0.14
C TYR A 26 -15.05 -0.29 0.61
N ASN A 27 -15.32 -0.18 1.91
CA ASN A 27 -15.72 -1.30 2.78
C ASN A 27 -14.73 -2.49 2.73
N VAL A 28 -13.43 -2.20 2.82
CA VAL A 28 -12.35 -3.20 2.81
C VAL A 28 -11.59 -3.22 4.12
N GLY A 29 -10.92 -4.33 4.42
CA GLY A 29 -10.08 -4.44 5.61
C GLY A 29 -8.84 -3.53 5.53
N ARG A 30 -8.72 -2.56 6.44
CA ARG A 30 -7.58 -1.61 6.52
C ARG A 30 -6.22 -2.32 6.55
N SER A 31 -6.08 -3.38 7.33
CA SER A 31 -4.82 -4.15 7.43
C SER A 31 -4.48 -4.92 6.15
N THR A 32 -5.49 -5.35 5.39
CA THR A 32 -5.31 -5.99 4.09
C THR A 32 -4.90 -4.95 3.05
N LEU A 33 -5.59 -3.81 3.03
CA LEU A 33 -5.31 -2.70 2.12
C LEU A 33 -3.88 -2.16 2.31
N SER A 34 -3.47 -1.91 3.56
CA SER A 34 -2.12 -1.43 3.87
C SER A 34 -1.03 -2.40 3.44
N ARG A 35 -1.23 -3.71 3.64
CA ARG A 35 -0.25 -4.73 3.22
C ARG A 35 -0.14 -4.82 1.70
N ARG A 36 -1.26 -4.78 0.99
CA ARG A 36 -1.25 -4.81 -0.48
C ARG A 36 -0.61 -3.56 -1.09
N HIS A 37 -0.93 -2.38 -0.56
CA HIS A 37 -0.38 -1.11 -1.04
C HIS A 37 1.13 -0.99 -0.79
N ARG A 38 1.62 -1.40 0.39
CA ARG A 38 3.06 -1.32 0.73
C ARG A 38 3.90 -2.41 0.07
N GLY A 39 3.27 -3.45 -0.44
CA GLY A 39 3.95 -4.63 -0.95
C GLY A 39 4.54 -5.53 0.15
N PRO A 40 5.35 -6.52 -0.26
CA PRO A 40 5.95 -7.49 0.66
C PRO A 40 6.92 -6.81 1.63
N THR A 41 6.89 -7.23 2.90
CA THR A 41 7.91 -6.85 3.86
C THR A 41 9.17 -7.66 3.58
N VAL A 42 10.23 -6.98 3.17
CA VAL A 42 11.53 -7.59 2.86
C VAL A 42 12.44 -7.58 4.08
N SER A 43 13.48 -8.43 4.08
CA SER A 43 14.53 -8.38 5.10
C SER A 43 15.25 -7.04 5.07
N ARG A 44 15.93 -6.69 6.18
CA ARG A 44 16.69 -5.44 6.27
C ARG A 44 17.79 -5.38 5.21
N GLU A 45 18.43 -6.50 4.94
CA GLU A 45 19.48 -6.66 3.93
C GLU A 45 18.92 -6.38 2.52
N ALA A 46 17.80 -7.01 2.17
CA ALA A 46 17.14 -6.82 0.87
C ALA A 46 16.62 -5.38 0.70
N TYR A 47 16.20 -4.72 1.79
CA TYR A 47 15.83 -3.31 1.76
C TYR A 47 17.03 -2.40 1.44
N ILE A 48 18.18 -2.64 2.07
CA ILE A 48 19.41 -1.88 1.82
C ILE A 48 19.88 -2.08 0.38
N GLU A 49 19.87 -3.32 -0.12
CA GLU A 49 20.21 -3.62 -1.52
C GLU A 49 19.28 -2.87 -2.49
N ASN A 50 17.96 -2.94 -2.30
CA ASN A 50 16.99 -2.25 -3.16
C ASN A 50 17.18 -0.72 -3.20
N ILE A 51 17.52 -0.09 -2.07
CA ILE A 51 17.83 1.35 -2.05
C ILE A 51 19.12 1.63 -2.78
N SER A 52 20.15 0.82 -2.56
CA SER A 52 21.47 1.03 -3.18
C SER A 52 21.44 0.92 -4.71
N ILE A 53 20.52 0.13 -5.27
CA ILE A 53 20.32 0.00 -6.72
C ILE A 53 19.62 1.24 -7.32
N LEU A 54 18.87 1.98 -6.49
CA LEU A 54 18.13 3.18 -6.88
C LEU A 54 18.92 4.49 -6.67
N THR A 55 20.16 4.42 -6.14
CA THR A 55 21.02 5.58 -5.83
C THR A 55 22.24 5.61 -6.74
#